data_AF-A0A497GM95-F1
#
_entry.id   AF-A0A497GM95-F1
#
_cell.length_a   1.000
_cell.length_b   1.000
_cell.length_c   1.000
_cell.angle_alpha   90.00
_cell.angle_beta   90.00
_cell.angle_gamma   90.00
#
_symmetry.space_group_name_H-M   'P 1'
#
loop_
_entity.id
_entity.type
_entity.pdbx_description
1 polymer ?
#
loop_
_entity_poly.entity_id
_entity_poly.type
_entity_poly.pdbx_seq_one_letter_code
_entity_poly.pdbx_strand_id
1 'polypeptide(L)'
;MSLDLNIGRAMIAVGILMLAICFIYTYNQLTNLRITKEGTGIEAIMNVSAELITIAIPLIFIGVLVWISSIVLDKGIKLVSELKKSGKKEEKH
;
A
#
# COMPACT_ATOMS: atom_id res chain seq x y z
N MET A 1 -29.48 0.20 0.21
CA MET A 1 -28.91 -0.55 -0.93
C MET A 1 -27.97 0.29 -1.81
N SER A 2 -28.37 1.48 -2.30
CA SER A 2 -27.46 2.34 -3.10
C SER A 2 -26.32 2.95 -2.28
N LEU A 3 -26.58 3.33 -1.02
CA LEU A 3 -25.59 3.91 -0.12
C LEU A 3 -24.44 2.93 0.19
N ASP A 4 -24.78 1.68 0.50
CA ASP A 4 -23.81 0.63 0.86
C ASP A 4 -22.90 0.26 -0.33
N LEU A 5 -23.44 0.29 -1.55
CA LEU A 5 -22.68 0.03 -2.78
C LEU A 5 -21.69 1.17 -3.07
N ASN A 6 -22.10 2.42 -2.81
CA ASN A 6 -21.24 3.59 -2.92
C ASN A 6 -20.10 3.56 -1.89
N ILE A 7 -20.38 3.11 -0.66
CA ILE A 7 -19.36 2.91 0.38
C ILE A 7 -18.34 1.85 -0.04
N GLY A 8 -18.79 0.71 -0.57
CA GLY A 8 -17.89 -0.34 -1.06
C GLY A 8 -17.00 0.12 -2.22
N ARG A 9 -17.56 0.88 -3.17
CA ARG A 9 -16.78 1.51 -4.26
C ARG A 9 -15.78 2.54 -3.74
N ALA A 10 -16.18 3.35 -2.75
CA ALA A 10 -15.29 4.33 -2.11
C ALA A 10 -14.11 3.63 -1.41
N MET A 11 -14.34 2.52 -0.69
CA MET A 11 -13.26 1.74 -0.07
C MET A 11 -12.26 1.20 -1.09
N ILE A 12 -12.74 0.69 -2.24
CA ILE A 12 -11.88 0.23 -3.33
C ILE A 12 -11.07 1.38 -3.90
N ALA A 13 -11.71 2.53 -4.17
CA ALA A 13 -11.03 3.72 -4.69
C ALA A 13 -9.94 4.22 -3.72
N VAL A 14 -10.24 4.28 -2.42
CA VAL A 14 -9.28 4.65 -1.37
C VAL A 14 -8.11 3.67 -1.33
N GLY A 15 -8.38 2.35 -1.38
CA GLY A 15 -7.31 1.33 -1.40
C GLY A 15 -6.38 1.46 -2.62
N ILE A 16 -6.93 1.69 -3.81
CA ILE A 16 -6.13 1.90 -5.04
C ILE A 16 -5.30 3.19 -4.92
N LEU A 17 -5.91 4.27 -4.43
CA LEU A 17 -5.23 5.56 -4.29
C LEU A 17 -4.09 5.48 -3.27
N MET A 18 -4.31 4.76 -2.17
CA MET A 18 -3.29 4.50 -1.15
C MET A 18 -2.12 3.66 -1.71
N LEU A 19 -2.40 2.64 -2.53
CA LEU A 19 -1.36 1.87 -3.23
C LEU A 19 -0.57 2.74 -4.22
N ALA A 20 -1.24 3.60 -4.99
CA ALA A 20 -0.58 4.48 -5.95
C ALA A 20 0.36 5.48 -5.25
N ILE A 21 -0.07 6.10 -4.14
CA ILE A 21 0.78 6.97 -3.33
C ILE A 21 1.98 6.17 -2.79
N CYS A 22 1.75 4.96 -2.28
CA CYS A 22 2.80 4.11 -1.76
C CYS A 22 3.85 3.79 -2.83
N PHE A 23 3.41 3.49 -4.06
CA PHE A 23 4.29 3.24 -5.20
C PHE A 23 5.14 4.47 -5.56
N ILE A 24 4.52 5.66 -5.64
CA ILE A 24 5.23 6.92 -5.94
C ILE A 24 6.26 7.23 -4.86
N TYR A 25 5.89 7.09 -3.58
CA TYR A 25 6.81 7.33 -2.47
C TYR A 25 8.01 6.38 -2.50
N THR A 26 7.76 5.10 -2.75
CA THR A 26 8.80 4.07 -2.89
C THR A 26 9.74 4.38 -4.05
N TYR A 27 9.19 4.78 -5.20
CA TYR A 27 9.95 5.14 -6.39
C TYR A 27 10.83 6.37 -6.17
N ASN A 28 10.30 7.41 -5.52
CA ASN A 28 11.07 8.62 -5.18
C ASN A 28 12.18 8.34 -4.17
N GLN A 29 11.94 7.45 -3.21
CA GLN A 29 12.97 6.98 -2.28
C GLN A 29 14.08 6.24 -3.05
N LEU A 30 13.73 5.21 -3.82
CA LEU A 30 14.69 4.40 -4.57
C LEU A 30 15.53 5.21 -5.56
N THR A 31 14.94 6.20 -6.22
CA THR A 31 15.66 7.08 -7.15
C THR A 31 16.53 8.13 -6.46
N ASN A 32 16.23 8.52 -5.22
CA ASN A 32 17.08 9.39 -4.40
C ASN A 32 18.15 8.64 -3.63
N LEU A 33 18.16 7.30 -3.63
CA LEU A 33 19.25 6.51 -3.05
C LEU A 33 20.52 6.65 -3.88
N ARG A 34 21.27 7.71 -3.62
CA ARG A 34 22.67 7.81 -3.98
C ARG A 34 23.45 6.96 -2.99
N ILE A 35 23.85 5.76 -3.41
CA ILE A 35 24.84 4.94 -2.68
C ILE A 35 26.13 5.76 -2.66
N THR A 36 26.38 6.45 -1.56
CA THR A 36 27.57 7.28 -1.42
C THR A 36 28.67 6.37 -0.93
N LYS A 37 29.32 5.68 -1.88
CA LYS A 37 30.59 5.01 -1.61
C LYS A 37 31.63 6.08 -1.36
N GLU A 38 32.14 6.17 -0.14
CA GLU A 38 33.56 6.32 0.17
C GLU A 38 33.79 6.30 1.68
N GLY A 39 34.61 5.35 2.12
CA GLY A 39 35.07 5.21 3.52
C GLY A 39 35.97 3.99 3.65
N THR A 40 37.10 4.12 4.35
CA THR A 40 38.03 3.02 4.62
C THR A 40 37.94 2.59 6.09
N GLY A 41 37.77 1.29 6.36
CA GLY A 41 37.81 0.75 7.72
C GLY A 41 36.46 0.75 8.46
N ILE A 42 36.48 1.03 9.77
CA ILE A 42 35.31 0.91 10.67
C ILE A 42 34.21 1.94 10.33
N GLU A 43 34.60 3.11 9.82
CA GLU A 43 33.67 4.14 9.34
C GLU A 43 32.85 3.67 8.12
N ALA A 44 33.44 2.83 7.25
CA ALA A 44 32.71 2.24 6.13
C ALA A 44 31.60 1.31 6.62
N ILE A 45 31.86 0.52 7.66
CA ILE A 45 30.89 -0.41 8.24
C ILE A 45 29.75 0.36 8.91
N MET A 46 30.06 1.43 9.65
CA MET A 46 29.04 2.29 10.27
C MET A 46 28.21 3.05 9.23
N ASN A 47 28.83 3.58 8.17
CA ASN A 47 28.09 4.26 7.09
C ASN A 47 27.20 3.30 6.31
N VAL A 48 27.70 2.10 5.97
CA VAL A 48 26.89 1.09 5.25
C VAL A 48 25.71 0.63 6.11
N SER A 49 25.90 0.42 7.41
CA SER A 49 24.80 0.02 8.30
C SER A 49 23.78 1.14 8.51
N ALA A 50 24.22 2.40 8.61
CA ALA A 50 23.33 3.55 8.65
C ALA A 50 22.53 3.72 7.35
N GLU A 51 23.18 3.61 6.18
CA GLU A 51 22.47 3.60 4.87
C GLU A 51 21.46 2.46 4.79
N LEU A 52 21.83 1.26 5.25
CA LEU A 52 20.95 0.10 5.24
C LEU A 52 19.71 0.32 6.12
N ILE A 53 19.86 0.92 7.31
CA ILE A 53 18.75 1.27 8.19
C ILE A 53 17.86 2.34 7.54
N THR A 54 18.48 3.35 6.91
CA THR A 54 17.78 4.46 6.23
C THR A 54 16.97 3.97 5.04
N ILE A 55 17.41 2.89 4.37
CA ILE A 55 16.70 2.21 3.29
C ILE A 55 15.64 1.24 3.83
N ALA A 56 15.96 0.48 4.88
CA ALA A 56 15.10 -0.59 5.40
C ALA A 56 13.84 -0.06 6.10
N ILE A 57 13.95 1.01 6.87
CA ILE A 57 12.80 1.61 7.59
C ILE A 57 11.65 2.00 6.64
N PRO A 58 11.88 2.80 5.57
CA PRO A 58 10.82 3.15 4.64
C PRO A 58 10.28 1.93 3.88
N LEU A 59 11.13 0.95 3.53
CA LEU A 59 10.70 -0.31 2.91
C LEU A 59 9.72 -1.11 3.80
N ILE A 60 9.99 -1.20 5.10
CA ILE A 60 9.08 -1.86 6.06
C ILE A 60 7.75 -1.11 6.12
N PHE A 61 7.80 0.23 6.18
CA PHE A 61 6.59 1.07 6.21
C PHE A 61 5.74 0.90 4.95
N ILE A 62 6.37 0.84 3.78
CA ILE A 62 5.73 0.53 2.49
C ILE A 62 5.05 -0.85 2.53
N GLY A 63 5.75 -1.87 3.06
CA GLY A 63 5.20 -3.21 3.21
C GLY A 63 3.91 -3.22 4.07
N VAL A 64 3.92 -2.52 5.19
CA VAL A 64 2.75 -2.38 6.07
C VAL A 64 1.60 -1.64 5.36
N LEU A 65 1.88 -0.55 4.64
CA LEU A 65 0.87 0.21 3.90
C LEU A 65 0.23 -0.61 2.78
N VAL A 66 1.02 -1.39 2.03
CA VAL A 66 0.51 -2.31 1.00
C VAL A 66 -0.37 -3.39 1.64
N TRP A 67 0.04 -3.92 2.78
CA TRP A 67 -0.74 -4.94 3.50
C TRP A 67 -2.11 -4.41 3.95
N ILE A 68 -2.13 -3.22 4.59
CA ILE A 68 -3.38 -2.55 4.99
C ILE A 68 -4.26 -2.29 3.77
N SER A 69 -3.68 -1.76 2.69
CA SER A 69 -4.43 -1.46 1.46
C SER A 69 -5.06 -2.72 0.86
N SER A 70 -4.34 -3.85 0.88
CA SER A 70 -4.85 -5.14 0.41
C SER A 70 -6.04 -5.64 1.24
N ILE A 71 -5.99 -5.48 2.58
CA ILE A 71 -7.12 -5.81 3.47
C ILE A 71 -8.33 -4.93 3.17
N VAL A 72 -8.13 -3.63 2.97
CA VAL A 72 -9.22 -2.68 2.65
C VAL A 72 -9.84 -3.01 1.30
N LEU A 73 -9.03 -3.34 0.29
CA LEU A 73 -9.48 -3.79 -1.03
C LEU A 73 -10.28 -5.08 -0.95
N ASP A 74 -9.79 -6.10 -0.25
CA ASP A 74 -10.51 -7.37 -0.10
C ASP A 74 -11.88 -7.18 0.58
N LYS A 75 -11.93 -6.38 1.66
CA LYS A 75 -13.18 -6.04 2.33
C LYS A 75 -14.13 -5.26 1.43
N GLY A 76 -13.63 -4.25 0.70
CA GLY A 76 -14.43 -3.46 -0.23
C GLY A 76 -15.01 -4.31 -1.36
N ILE A 77 -14.20 -5.20 -1.95
CA ILE A 77 -14.62 -6.12 -3.02
C ILE A 77 -15.69 -7.09 -2.51
N LYS A 78 -15.49 -7.70 -1.34
CA LYS A 78 -16.48 -8.61 -0.72
C LYS A 78 -17.82 -7.91 -0.51
N LEU A 79 -17.80 -6.70 0.07
CA LEU A 79 -19.00 -5.91 0.33
C LEU A 79 -19.77 -5.57 -0.96
N VAL A 80 -19.05 -5.14 -2.02
CA VAL A 80 -19.66 -4.87 -3.33
C VAL A 80 -20.22 -6.14 -3.97
N SER A 81 -19.53 -7.28 -3.84
CA SER A 81 -19.97 -8.56 -4.42
C SER A 81 -21.23 -9.08 -3.73
N GLU A 82 -21.30 -8.97 -2.41
CA GLU A 82 -22.44 -9.44 -1.60
C GLU A 82 -23.68 -8.59 -1.86
N LEU A 83 -23.53 -7.26 -1.89
CA LEU A 83 -24.62 -6.34 -2.22
C LEU A 83 -25.16 -6.58 -3.63
N LYS A 84 -24.28 -6.85 -4.61
CA LYS A 84 -24.67 -7.20 -5.98
C LYS A 84 -25.40 -8.55 -6.06
N LYS A 85 -25.08 -9.50 -5.17
CA LYS A 85 -25.71 -10.82 -5.10
C LYS A 85 -27.08 -10.77 -4.42
N SER A 86 -27.23 -9.96 -3.37
CA SER A 86 -28.50 -9.74 -2.67
C SER A 86 -29.51 -8.98 -3.52
N GLY A 87 -29.09 -7.96 -4.28
CA GLY A 87 -29.99 -7.24 -5.20
C GLY A 87 -30.57 -8.12 -6.31
N LYS A 88 -29.81 -9.15 -6.73
CA LYS A 88 -30.28 -10.13 -7.72
C LYS A 88 -31.25 -11.17 -7.16
N LYS A 89 -31.36 -11.32 -5.84
CA LYS A 89 -32.31 -12.24 -5.19
C LYS A 89 -33.67 -11.59 -4.94
N GLU A 90 -33.71 -10.28 -4.68
CA GLU A 90 -34.96 -9.55 -4.48
C GLU A 90 -35.74 -9.31 -5.79
N GLU A 91 -35.10 -9.25 -6.95
CA GLU A 91 -35.79 -9.15 -8.25
C GLU A 91 -36.44 -10.46 -8.76
N LYS A 92 -36.25 -11.58 -8.04
CA LYS A 92 -36.75 -12.91 -8.45
C LYS A 92 -37.93 -13.43 -7.62
N HIS A 93 -38.51 -12.61 -6.75
CA HIS A 93 -39.59 -13.04 -5.86
C HIS A 93 -40.84 -12.17 -5.96
#